data_AF-A0A093QMN4-F1
#
_entry.id   AF-A0A093QMN4-F1
#
_cell.length_a   1.000
_cell.length_b   1.000
_cell.length_c   1.000
_cell.angle_alpha   90.00
_cell.angle_beta   90.00
_cell.angle_gamma   90.00
#
_symmetry.space_group_name_H-M   'P 1'
#
loop_
_entity.id
_entity.type
_entity.pdbx_description
1 polymer ?
#
loop_
_entity_poly.entity_id
_entity_poly.type
_entity_poly.pdbx_seq_one_letter_code
_entity_poly.pdbx_strand_id
1 'polypeptide(L)'
;NAVKAKPANKTDDGSAKDIPLAKPKSKRVATDKNLNCIKTSGKVCKEKKKNGTILKEKGDIKHKRRKAEGLAEQQPTEAEIWFDDVDPKDIEAAIGPEAAKIARRNMGLETGQSKQSVEQVLVKEKASEGLTGAVAMDCEMVGVGPKGEDSIVARVSIVNQFGKCVYDKYVKPTEAVTDYRTAVSGIRPKNINTGEDFKTVQKEVADILNGRILVGHALHNDLKVLFLDHPKKKIRDTQKYKPFRQRVKNARPSLKLLCERLLNVQVQASEHCSIQDAQAAMRLYTLEKKKWEAAIKNKSNSKTHK
;
A
#
# COMPACT_ATOMS: atom_id res chain seq x y z
N ASN A 1 37.90 53.80 10.94
CA ASN A 1 37.58 55.22 10.65
C ASN A 1 36.47 55.28 9.62
N ALA A 2 35.23 55.42 10.09
CA ALA A 2 34.40 56.64 9.98
C ALA A 2 33.72 56.72 8.59
N VAL A 3 32.48 56.23 8.44
CA VAL A 3 31.20 56.95 8.64
C VAL A 3 31.02 58.16 7.71
N LYS A 4 29.98 58.10 6.85
CA LYS A 4 29.05 59.17 6.40
C LYS A 4 28.16 58.56 5.30
N ALA A 5 26.86 58.27 5.43
CA ALA A 5 25.66 59.02 5.87
C ALA A 5 25.18 60.13 4.90
N LYS A 6 24.18 59.77 4.06
CA LYS A 6 22.93 60.49 3.61
C LYS A 6 23.04 61.90 2.97
N PRO A 7 22.04 62.40 2.17
CA PRO A 7 20.56 62.36 2.33
C PRO A 7 19.80 61.89 1.05
N ALA A 8 18.53 61.46 0.99
CA ALA A 8 17.22 61.88 1.53
C ALA A 8 16.63 63.16 0.91
N ASN A 9 15.71 63.02 -0.06
CA ASN A 9 14.69 64.01 -0.41
C ASN A 9 13.28 63.37 -0.31
N LYS A 10 12.46 63.97 0.56
CA LYS A 10 10.99 64.06 0.52
C LYS A 10 10.62 65.16 -0.52
N THR A 11 9.42 65.49 -0.97
CA THR A 11 7.99 65.35 -0.62
C THR A 11 7.22 65.37 -1.96
N ASP A 12 5.98 64.92 -2.12
CA ASP A 12 4.67 65.57 -1.85
C ASP A 12 3.75 65.05 -2.98
N ASP A 13 2.42 64.97 -2.97
CA ASP A 13 1.36 65.15 -1.98
C ASP A 13 0.07 64.73 -2.74
N GLY A 14 -1.02 64.44 -2.01
CA GLY A 14 -2.36 64.81 -2.50
C GLY A 14 -3.28 63.77 -3.15
N SER A 15 -4.29 63.39 -2.35
CA SER A 15 -5.73 63.41 -2.69
C SER A 15 -6.42 62.10 -3.09
N ALA A 16 -7.07 61.53 -2.08
CA ALA A 16 -8.22 60.62 -2.15
C ALA A 16 -9.41 61.18 -2.95
N LYS A 17 -10.20 60.28 -3.56
CA LYS A 17 -11.65 60.42 -3.70
C LYS A 17 -12.35 59.05 -3.64
N ASP A 18 -13.45 59.09 -2.91
CA ASP A 18 -14.33 58.00 -2.50
C ASP A 18 -15.18 57.35 -3.60
N ILE A 19 -15.54 56.10 -3.26
CA ILE A 19 -16.54 55.09 -3.68
C ILE A 19 -17.83 55.62 -4.39
N PRO A 20 -18.57 54.77 -5.16
CA PRO A 20 -19.57 53.93 -4.49
C PRO A 20 -19.85 52.53 -5.07
N LEU A 21 -20.21 51.66 -4.13
CA LEU A 21 -20.90 50.38 -4.21
C LEU A 21 -22.24 50.47 -4.97
N ALA A 22 -22.58 49.48 -5.81
CA ALA A 22 -23.95 49.28 -6.30
C ALA A 22 -24.32 47.79 -6.57
N LYS A 23 -25.16 47.24 -5.70
CA LYS A 23 -26.38 46.43 -5.99
C LYS A 23 -27.56 47.23 -5.38
N PRO A 24 -28.88 46.98 -5.58
CA PRO A 24 -29.58 45.75 -6.04
C PRO A 24 -30.90 45.98 -6.84
N LYS A 25 -31.75 44.92 -6.91
CA LYS A 25 -33.23 44.81 -7.13
C LYS A 25 -33.62 44.33 -8.54
N SER A 26 -34.26 43.17 -8.76
CA SER A 26 -35.44 42.45 -8.22
C SER A 26 -36.81 42.90 -8.79
N LYS A 27 -37.55 41.93 -9.36
CA LYS A 27 -39.02 41.65 -9.29
C LYS A 27 -39.31 40.47 -10.25
N ARG A 28 -39.72 39.27 -9.78
CA ARG A 28 -41.09 38.78 -9.43
C ARG A 28 -42.02 38.78 -10.67
N VAL A 29 -42.88 37.81 -11.01
CA VAL A 29 -43.54 36.59 -10.45
C VAL A 29 -44.33 36.01 -11.67
N ALA A 30 -44.55 34.71 -11.92
CA ALA A 30 -45.61 33.86 -11.34
C ALA A 30 -45.69 32.46 -12.03
N THR A 31 -45.98 31.42 -11.24
CA THR A 31 -46.97 30.30 -11.41
C THR A 31 -47.04 29.51 -12.74
N ASP A 32 -47.16 28.17 -12.80
CA ASP A 32 -47.95 27.26 -11.96
C ASP A 32 -47.61 25.75 -12.18
N LYS A 33 -47.73 24.98 -11.08
CA LYS A 33 -48.36 23.63 -10.90
C LYS A 33 -48.03 22.42 -11.79
N ASN A 34 -47.51 21.33 -11.18
CA ASN A 34 -48.30 20.18 -10.69
C ASN A 34 -47.39 19.11 -10.03
N LEU A 35 -47.57 18.80 -8.73
CA LEU A 35 -48.27 17.61 -8.17
C LEU A 35 -47.57 16.28 -8.52
N ASN A 36 -47.05 15.48 -7.58
CA ASN A 36 -47.77 14.91 -6.44
C ASN A 36 -46.87 14.56 -5.24
N CYS A 37 -47.45 14.75 -4.05
CA CYS A 37 -47.00 14.27 -2.74
C CYS A 37 -48.12 13.37 -2.20
N ILE A 38 -47.81 12.15 -1.72
CA ILE A 38 -48.64 11.47 -0.72
C ILE A 38 -47.73 10.75 0.29
N LYS A 39 -47.85 11.19 1.54
CA LYS A 39 -47.43 10.53 2.81
C LYS A 39 -48.31 9.27 3.00
N THR A 40 -48.01 8.21 3.74
CA THR A 40 -47.75 8.11 5.18
C THR A 40 -47.87 6.61 5.57
N SER A 41 -47.29 6.26 6.73
CA SER A 41 -47.77 5.27 7.71
C SER A 41 -47.80 3.76 7.40
N GLY A 42 -47.14 3.01 8.30
CA GLY A 42 -47.91 2.18 9.24
C GLY A 42 -47.96 0.66 8.98
N LYS A 43 -47.40 -0.08 9.95
CA LYS A 43 -47.71 -1.46 10.39
C LYS A 43 -48.87 -2.19 9.67
N VAL A 44 -48.66 -3.46 9.32
CA VAL A 44 -49.19 -4.64 10.05
C VAL A 44 -48.90 -5.93 9.27
N CYS A 45 -48.58 -6.95 10.07
CA CYS A 45 -48.36 -8.36 9.81
C CYS A 45 -49.54 -9.07 9.11
N LYS A 46 -49.26 -10.07 8.28
CA LYS A 46 -50.18 -11.22 8.11
C LYS A 46 -49.41 -12.54 8.13
N GLU A 47 -49.75 -13.32 9.15
CA GLU A 47 -49.44 -14.72 9.39
C GLU A 47 -49.84 -15.64 8.22
N LYS A 48 -49.14 -16.77 8.11
CA LYS A 48 -49.69 -18.14 8.29
C LYS A 48 -48.48 -19.08 8.56
N LYS A 49 -48.21 -19.52 9.81
CA LYS A 49 -48.74 -20.72 10.54
C LYS A 49 -48.50 -22.02 9.74
N LYS A 50 -47.83 -23.08 10.25
CA LYS A 50 -47.84 -23.73 11.58
C LYS A 50 -46.50 -24.47 11.83
N ASN A 51 -45.87 -24.29 13.00
CA ASN A 51 -45.80 -25.20 14.19
C ASN A 51 -45.19 -26.59 13.86
N GLY A 52 -44.10 -27.05 14.47
CA GLY A 52 -43.65 -26.96 15.88
C GLY A 52 -43.97 -28.30 16.56
N THR A 53 -43.01 -29.02 17.16
CA THR A 53 -42.82 -29.21 18.64
C THR A 53 -41.69 -30.25 18.81
N ILE A 54 -40.46 -29.93 19.25
CA ILE A 54 -39.86 -29.79 20.61
C ILE A 54 -40.02 -31.02 21.54
N LEU A 55 -38.88 -31.63 21.94
CA LEU A 55 -38.35 -31.81 23.32
C LEU A 55 -37.22 -32.87 23.28
N LYS A 56 -35.95 -32.47 23.46
CA LYS A 56 -35.13 -32.63 24.69
C LYS A 56 -35.15 -34.04 25.29
N GLU A 57 -34.00 -34.73 25.32
CA GLU A 57 -33.23 -34.97 26.57
C GLU A 57 -31.91 -35.75 26.33
N LYS A 58 -31.04 -35.67 27.36
CA LYS A 58 -29.66 -36.14 27.49
C LYS A 58 -29.56 -37.66 27.71
N GLY A 59 -28.37 -38.23 27.52
CA GLY A 59 -27.98 -39.44 28.28
C GLY A 59 -26.90 -40.34 27.64
N ASP A 60 -25.64 -40.04 27.95
CA ASP A 60 -24.50 -40.90 28.32
C ASP A 60 -24.32 -42.36 27.82
N ILE A 61 -23.14 -42.56 27.21
CA ILE A 61 -22.07 -43.54 27.52
C ILE A 61 -22.46 -45.01 27.77
N LYS A 62 -21.95 -45.94 26.93
CA LYS A 62 -21.19 -47.12 27.39
C LYS A 62 -20.43 -47.86 26.29
N HIS A 63 -19.13 -48.04 26.53
CA HIS A 63 -18.24 -48.96 25.85
C HIS A 63 -18.60 -50.43 26.11
N LYS A 64 -18.42 -51.31 25.12
CA LYS A 64 -18.08 -52.72 25.38
C LYS A 64 -17.25 -53.31 24.23
N ARG A 65 -15.96 -53.52 24.52
CA ARG A 65 -15.03 -54.39 23.77
C ARG A 65 -15.44 -55.86 23.92
N ARG A 66 -15.18 -56.67 22.89
CA ARG A 66 -14.67 -58.07 22.95
C ARG A 66 -14.36 -58.50 21.49
N LYS A 67 -13.09 -58.80 21.16
CA LYS A 67 -12.35 -60.08 21.33
C LYS A 67 -12.59 -60.95 20.07
N ALA A 68 -11.71 -60.89 19.08
CA ALA A 68 -10.46 -61.67 18.88
C ALA A 68 -10.73 -63.02 18.17
N GLU A 69 -9.74 -63.46 17.38
CA GLU A 69 -9.65 -64.67 16.52
C GLU A 69 -10.12 -64.38 15.08
N GLY A 70 -9.31 -64.47 14.01
CA GLY A 70 -8.04 -65.16 13.80
C GLY A 70 -8.24 -66.20 12.69
N LEU A 71 -7.97 -65.86 11.43
CA LEU A 71 -7.77 -66.85 10.36
C LEU A 71 -6.83 -66.28 9.29
N ALA A 72 -5.74 -67.01 9.07
CA ALA A 72 -4.77 -66.93 7.97
C ALA A 72 -5.52 -67.01 6.61
N GLU A 73 -5.28 -66.17 5.60
CA GLU A 73 -4.08 -65.93 4.78
C GLU A 73 -4.52 -66.20 3.33
N GLN A 74 -4.38 -65.19 2.47
CA GLN A 74 -4.35 -65.32 1.01
C GLN A 74 -3.96 -63.95 0.45
N GLN A 75 -2.76 -63.85 -0.13
CA GLN A 75 -2.47 -62.79 -1.10
C GLN A 75 -3.02 -63.23 -2.46
N PRO A 76 -3.65 -62.32 -3.22
CA PRO A 76 -3.02 -61.99 -4.50
C PRO A 76 -3.24 -60.55 -5.04
N THR A 77 -2.25 -60.19 -5.87
CA THR A 77 -2.28 -59.33 -7.06
C THR A 77 -2.38 -57.80 -6.96
N GLU A 78 -1.43 -57.22 -7.70
CA GLU A 78 -1.18 -55.82 -7.98
C GLU A 78 -2.32 -55.16 -8.75
N ALA A 79 -3.10 -54.30 -8.07
CA ALA A 79 -3.51 -52.97 -8.52
C ALA A 79 -4.50 -52.35 -7.51
N GLU A 80 -4.31 -51.07 -7.21
CA GLU A 80 -5.20 -50.18 -6.47
C GLU A 80 -5.36 -50.39 -4.95
N ILE A 81 -4.25 -50.29 -4.23
CA ILE A 81 -4.29 -49.72 -2.88
C ILE A 81 -4.18 -48.19 -3.00
N TRP A 82 -5.30 -47.53 -3.26
CA TRP A 82 -5.44 -46.08 -3.12
C TRP A 82 -5.70 -45.76 -1.64
N PHE A 83 -4.65 -45.46 -0.87
CA PHE A 83 -4.81 -44.89 0.47
C PHE A 83 -5.01 -43.37 0.36
N ASP A 84 -6.26 -42.92 0.21
CA ASP A 84 -6.59 -41.49 0.03
C ASP A 84 -6.72 -40.71 1.35
N ASP A 85 -6.63 -41.38 2.50
CA ASP A 85 -6.93 -40.74 3.80
C ASP A 85 -5.92 -41.14 4.89
N VAL A 86 -4.62 -41.14 4.57
CA VAL A 86 -3.59 -41.16 5.63
C VAL A 86 -3.25 -39.72 5.98
N ASP A 87 -3.81 -39.24 7.08
CA ASP A 87 -3.50 -37.91 7.60
C ASP A 87 -1.97 -37.82 7.84
N PRO A 88 -1.30 -36.73 7.40
CA PRO A 88 0.17 -36.58 7.57
C PRO A 88 0.65 -36.70 9.02
N LYS A 89 -0.26 -36.49 9.97
CA LYS A 89 -0.03 -36.64 11.42
C LYS A 89 0.08 -38.11 11.84
N ASP A 90 -0.63 -39.02 11.18
CA ASP A 90 -0.61 -40.45 11.47
C ASP A 90 0.68 -41.11 10.95
N ILE A 91 1.21 -40.62 9.82
CA ILE A 91 2.54 -41.00 9.30
C ILE A 91 3.66 -40.53 10.24
N GLU A 92 3.56 -39.31 10.74
CA GLU A 92 4.53 -38.71 11.66
C GLU A 92 4.51 -39.38 13.04
N ALA A 93 3.34 -39.81 13.52
CA ALA A 93 3.19 -40.55 14.76
C ALA A 93 3.76 -41.97 14.67
N ALA A 94 3.66 -42.64 13.51
CA ALA A 94 4.16 -43.99 13.31
C ALA A 94 5.68 -44.06 13.10
N ILE A 95 6.26 -43.08 12.39
CA ILE A 95 7.69 -43.05 12.02
C ILE A 95 8.50 -42.26 13.06
N GLY A 96 7.85 -41.42 13.86
CA GLY A 96 8.50 -40.52 14.79
C GLY A 96 9.03 -39.24 14.10
N PRO A 97 9.12 -38.12 14.83
CA PRO A 97 9.39 -36.80 14.24
C PRO A 97 10.76 -36.73 13.54
N GLU A 98 11.76 -37.48 14.02
CA GLU A 98 13.11 -37.48 13.43
C GLU A 98 13.20 -38.32 12.14
N ALA A 99 12.59 -39.51 12.08
CA ALA A 99 12.63 -40.31 10.86
C ALA A 99 11.67 -39.76 9.79
N ALA A 100 10.58 -39.08 10.16
CA ALA A 100 9.77 -38.30 9.22
C ALA A 100 10.57 -37.15 8.59
N LYS A 101 11.46 -36.51 9.36
CA LYS A 101 12.35 -35.44 8.89
C LYS A 101 13.42 -35.96 7.92
N ILE A 102 13.97 -37.15 8.18
CA ILE A 102 14.92 -37.83 7.29
C ILE A 102 14.23 -38.29 6.00
N ALA A 103 13.01 -38.85 6.09
CA ALA A 103 12.23 -39.27 4.93
C ALA A 103 11.87 -38.09 4.01
N ARG A 104 11.45 -36.95 4.59
CA ARG A 104 11.19 -35.69 3.85
C ARG A 104 12.44 -35.18 3.12
N ARG A 105 13.61 -35.25 3.77
CA ARG A 105 14.90 -34.88 3.19
C ARG A 105 15.29 -35.77 2.00
N ASN A 106 15.09 -37.09 2.14
CA ASN A 106 15.44 -38.06 1.09
C ASN A 106 14.47 -38.02 -0.11
N MET A 107 13.22 -37.59 0.10
CA MET A 107 12.20 -37.46 -0.95
C MET A 107 12.23 -36.10 -1.67
N GLY A 108 13.16 -35.19 -1.34
CA GLY A 108 13.21 -33.84 -1.93
C GLY A 108 12.01 -32.94 -1.58
N LEU A 109 11.14 -33.40 -0.69
CA LEU A 109 9.98 -32.68 -0.16
C LEU A 109 10.41 -31.93 1.10
N GLU A 110 11.34 -30.98 0.95
CA GLU A 110 11.51 -29.97 1.98
C GLU A 110 10.25 -29.10 2.00
N THR A 111 9.30 -29.41 2.90
CA THR A 111 8.24 -28.50 3.36
C THR A 111 8.80 -27.39 4.26
N GLY A 112 9.95 -26.87 3.83
CA GLY A 112 10.65 -25.73 4.37
C GLY A 112 11.03 -24.84 3.21
N GLN A 113 10.05 -24.31 2.47
CA GLN A 113 10.25 -22.95 1.97
C GLN A 113 10.49 -22.12 3.23
N SER A 114 11.76 -21.92 3.60
CA SER A 114 12.11 -20.86 4.51
C SER A 114 11.50 -19.63 3.85
N LYS A 115 10.41 -19.10 4.41
CA LYS A 115 9.89 -17.81 4.00
C LYS A 115 11.07 -16.88 4.20
N GLN A 116 11.81 -16.58 3.14
CA GLN A 116 12.81 -15.54 3.18
C GLN A 116 12.06 -14.34 3.72
N SER A 117 12.56 -13.79 4.83
CA SER A 117 11.92 -12.63 5.43
C SER A 117 11.74 -11.58 4.34
N VAL A 118 10.62 -10.87 4.34
CA VAL A 118 10.31 -9.84 3.33
C VAL A 118 11.52 -8.91 3.12
N GLU A 119 12.19 -8.55 4.21
CA GLU A 119 13.40 -7.72 4.21
C GLU A 119 14.55 -8.31 3.38
N GLN A 120 14.83 -9.62 3.50
CA GLN A 120 15.90 -10.28 2.74
C GLN A 120 15.66 -10.26 1.23
N VAL A 121 14.39 -10.21 0.79
CA VAL A 121 14.05 -10.15 -0.64
C VAL A 121 14.12 -8.73 -1.17
N LEU A 122 13.76 -7.75 -0.34
CA LEU A 122 13.67 -6.34 -0.74
C LEU A 122 14.98 -5.57 -0.59
N VAL A 123 15.84 -5.96 0.37
CA VAL A 123 17.08 -5.26 0.72
C VAL A 123 18.30 -6.11 0.45
N LYS A 124 19.33 -5.49 -0.15
CA LYS A 124 20.64 -6.10 -0.30
C LYS A 124 21.51 -5.76 0.91
N GLU A 125 21.65 -6.72 1.83
CA GLU A 125 22.30 -6.48 3.13
C GLU A 125 23.74 -5.96 3.04
N LYS A 126 24.58 -6.65 2.26
CA LYS A 126 26.02 -6.34 2.14
C LYS A 126 26.31 -5.23 1.12
N ALA A 127 25.48 -4.21 1.04
CA ALA A 127 25.61 -3.10 0.08
C ALA A 127 25.80 -1.76 0.79
N SER A 128 26.25 -0.74 0.05
CA SER A 128 26.47 0.60 0.59
C SER A 128 25.17 1.24 1.08
N GLU A 129 25.24 1.94 2.21
CA GLU A 129 24.09 2.63 2.82
C GLU A 129 23.87 4.06 2.27
N GLY A 130 24.84 4.62 1.54
CA GLY A 130 24.75 5.98 1.01
C GLY A 130 23.77 6.18 -0.15
N LEU A 131 23.64 7.44 -0.58
CA LEU A 131 22.84 7.82 -1.74
C LEU A 131 23.40 7.22 -3.04
N THR A 132 22.50 6.79 -3.92
CA THR A 132 22.84 6.22 -5.22
C THR A 132 22.21 7.01 -6.37
N GLY A 133 22.59 6.72 -7.62
CA GLY A 133 22.04 7.42 -8.79
C GLY A 133 20.54 7.20 -9.03
N ALA A 134 19.96 6.16 -8.42
CA ALA A 134 18.53 5.94 -8.34
C ALA A 134 18.10 5.84 -6.87
N VAL A 135 16.93 6.38 -6.54
CA VAL A 135 16.29 6.33 -5.23
C VAL A 135 14.82 6.00 -5.40
N ALA A 136 14.22 5.33 -4.41
CA ALA A 136 12.77 5.11 -4.37
C ALA A 136 12.18 5.87 -3.20
N MET A 137 10.97 6.38 -3.40
CA MET A 137 10.25 7.17 -2.40
C MET A 137 8.82 6.68 -2.29
N ASP A 138 8.29 6.72 -1.08
CA ASP A 138 6.89 6.52 -0.76
C ASP A 138 6.50 7.43 0.41
N CYS A 139 5.28 7.95 0.39
CA CYS A 139 4.75 8.84 1.41
C CYS A 139 3.50 8.25 2.06
N GLU A 140 3.39 8.40 3.36
CA GLU A 140 2.11 8.21 4.06
C GLU A 140 1.38 9.55 4.17
N MET A 141 0.06 9.53 3.98
CA MET A 141 -0.78 10.72 4.03
C MET A 141 -1.87 10.61 5.09
N VAL A 142 -2.26 11.78 5.59
CA VAL A 142 -3.43 11.98 6.44
C VAL A 142 -4.45 12.86 5.73
N GLY A 143 -5.71 12.72 6.14
CA GLY A 143 -6.85 13.49 5.66
C GLY A 143 -7.05 14.81 6.41
N VAL A 144 -7.26 15.89 5.66
CA VAL A 144 -7.62 17.23 6.14
C VAL A 144 -8.87 17.75 5.45
N GLY A 145 -9.40 18.87 5.93
CA GLY A 145 -10.61 19.48 5.40
C GLY A 145 -11.90 18.77 5.85
N PRO A 146 -13.07 19.21 5.37
CA PRO A 146 -14.34 18.60 5.73
C PRO A 146 -14.34 17.10 5.40
N LYS A 147 -14.47 16.26 6.43
CA LYS A 147 -14.45 14.79 6.32
C LYS A 147 -13.13 14.17 5.80
N GLY A 148 -12.01 14.88 5.84
CA GLY A 148 -10.70 14.33 5.46
C GLY A 148 -10.53 14.06 3.96
N GLU A 149 -11.21 14.82 3.11
CA GLU A 149 -11.21 14.66 1.66
C GLU A 149 -9.86 14.99 1.01
N ASP A 150 -9.14 15.98 1.55
CA ASP A 150 -7.84 16.38 1.05
C ASP A 150 -6.73 15.61 1.75
N SER A 151 -5.65 15.34 1.02
CA SER A 151 -4.51 14.55 1.52
C SER A 151 -3.29 15.43 1.68
N ILE A 152 -2.65 15.37 2.83
CA ILE A 152 -1.35 15.99 3.10
C ILE A 152 -0.37 14.95 3.61
N VAL A 153 0.93 15.19 3.41
CA VAL A 153 1.99 14.28 3.82
C VAL A 153 2.10 14.21 5.35
N ALA A 154 2.33 13.01 5.87
CA ALA A 154 2.57 12.75 7.29
C ALA A 154 3.85 11.96 7.55
N ARG A 155 4.36 11.23 6.56
CA ARG A 155 5.67 10.57 6.61
C ARG A 155 6.24 10.47 5.21
N VAL A 156 7.55 10.63 5.07
CA VAL A 156 8.27 10.41 3.81
C VAL A 156 9.41 9.44 4.06
N SER A 157 9.46 8.37 3.28
CA SER A 157 10.57 7.41 3.29
C SER A 157 11.25 7.39 1.93
N ILE A 158 12.58 7.43 1.92
CA ILE A 158 13.42 7.28 0.72
C ILE A 158 14.45 6.20 0.97
N VAL A 159 14.59 5.30 0.00
CA VAL A 159 15.60 4.25 -0.01
C VAL A 159 16.52 4.36 -1.23
N ASN A 160 17.76 3.90 -1.07
CA ASN A 160 18.71 3.84 -2.18
C ASN A 160 18.43 2.63 -3.10
N GLN A 161 19.22 2.45 -4.16
CA GLN A 161 19.04 1.37 -5.13
C GLN A 161 19.17 -0.05 -4.57
N PHE A 162 19.72 -0.18 -3.36
CA PHE A 162 19.92 -1.45 -2.65
C PHE A 162 18.82 -1.71 -1.62
N GLY A 163 17.85 -0.81 -1.48
CA GLY A 163 16.78 -0.90 -0.48
C GLY A 163 17.18 -0.41 0.92
N LYS A 164 18.37 0.18 1.09
CA LYS A 164 18.78 0.77 2.37
C LYS A 164 18.06 2.11 2.55
N CYS A 165 17.45 2.31 3.72
CA CYS A 165 16.77 3.55 4.06
C CYS A 165 17.78 4.68 4.24
N VAL A 166 17.60 5.77 3.49
CA VAL A 166 18.49 6.95 3.52
C VAL A 166 17.80 8.18 4.09
N TYR A 167 16.48 8.15 4.19
CA TYR A 167 15.67 9.23 4.72
C TYR A 167 14.34 8.66 5.20
N ASP A 168 13.98 8.91 6.45
CA ASP A 168 12.68 8.54 7.03
C ASP A 168 12.31 9.58 8.07
N LYS A 169 11.30 10.40 7.77
CA LYS A 169 10.85 11.47 8.66
C LYS A 169 9.34 11.54 8.69
N TYR A 170 8.79 11.69 9.89
CA TYR A 170 7.42 12.15 10.07
C TYR A 170 7.35 13.66 9.81
N VAL A 171 6.23 14.10 9.24
CA VAL A 171 6.01 15.49 8.85
C VAL A 171 4.89 16.06 9.71
N LYS A 172 5.10 17.27 10.22
CA LYS A 172 4.06 18.03 10.90
C LYS A 172 3.05 18.57 9.87
N PRO A 173 1.76 18.23 10.01
CA PRO A 173 0.70 18.77 9.17
C PRO A 173 0.64 20.28 9.16
N THR A 174 0.42 20.85 7.98
CA THR A 174 0.17 22.29 7.79
C THR A 174 -1.25 22.69 8.16
N GLU A 175 -2.16 21.71 8.26
CA GLU A 175 -3.58 21.88 8.53
C GLU A 175 -4.05 20.88 9.60
N ALA A 176 -5.22 21.16 10.19
CA ALA A 176 -5.80 20.30 11.20
C ALA A 176 -6.22 18.95 10.59
N VAL A 177 -5.65 17.86 11.12
CA VAL A 177 -5.97 16.49 10.68
C VAL A 177 -7.36 16.11 11.16
N THR A 178 -8.22 15.74 10.22
CA THR A 178 -9.59 15.26 10.48
C THR A 178 -9.70 13.75 10.36
N ASP A 179 -8.81 13.12 9.58
CA ASP A 179 -8.74 11.65 9.46
C ASP A 179 -7.28 11.21 9.35
N TYR A 180 -6.81 10.38 10.29
CA TYR A 180 -5.45 9.86 10.28
C TYR A 180 -5.23 8.74 9.25
N ARG A 181 -6.32 8.12 8.77
CA ARG A 181 -6.28 6.97 7.85
C ARG A 181 -5.44 5.81 8.38
N THR A 182 -5.40 5.70 9.69
CA THR A 182 -4.51 4.84 10.47
C THR A 182 -4.46 3.39 9.99
N ALA A 183 -5.61 2.81 9.65
CA ALA A 183 -5.71 1.42 9.19
C ALA A 183 -4.93 1.17 7.88
N VAL A 184 -4.69 2.23 7.10
CA VAL A 184 -3.92 2.20 5.87
C VAL A 184 -2.53 2.78 6.12
N SER A 185 -2.42 4.02 6.62
CA SER A 185 -1.16 4.77 6.68
C SER A 185 -0.25 4.43 7.86
N GLY A 186 -0.78 3.76 8.88
CA GLY A 186 -0.10 3.55 10.17
C GLY A 186 0.14 4.82 11.00
N ILE A 187 -0.27 6.00 10.53
CA ILE A 187 -0.01 7.27 11.21
C ILE A 187 -0.91 7.44 12.42
N ARG A 188 -0.32 7.85 13.55
CA ARG A 188 -1.01 8.23 14.79
C ARG A 188 -0.74 9.69 15.15
N PRO A 189 -1.58 10.34 15.97
CA PRO A 189 -1.34 11.72 16.44
C PRO A 189 0.06 11.93 17.03
N LYS A 190 0.55 10.98 17.82
CA LYS A 190 1.90 11.05 18.42
C LYS A 190 3.03 11.13 17.39
N ASN A 191 2.85 10.55 16.19
CA ASN A 191 3.88 10.53 15.16
C ASN A 191 4.08 11.91 14.54
N ILE A 192 2.98 12.61 14.26
CA ILE A 192 2.98 13.91 13.58
C ILE A 192 3.19 15.09 14.55
N ASN A 193 2.85 14.92 15.83
CA ASN A 193 3.07 15.95 16.85
C ASN A 193 4.57 16.23 17.06
N THR A 194 5.41 15.21 16.90
CA THR A 194 6.87 15.31 16.95
C THR A 194 7.50 15.32 15.55
N GLY A 195 6.69 15.52 14.50
CA GLY A 195 7.15 15.54 13.12
C GLY A 195 7.95 16.81 12.81
N GLU A 196 8.78 16.71 11.77
CA GLU A 196 9.57 17.82 11.25
C GLU A 196 8.70 18.81 10.48
N ASP A 197 9.14 20.06 10.38
CA ASP A 197 8.42 21.07 9.61
C ASP A 197 8.34 20.70 8.12
N PHE A 198 7.17 20.91 7.52
CA PHE A 198 6.91 20.57 6.12
C PHE A 198 7.94 21.20 5.17
N LYS A 199 8.33 22.47 5.37
CA LYS A 199 9.26 23.15 4.47
C LYS A 199 10.67 22.56 4.56
N THR A 200 11.08 22.15 5.75
CA THR A 200 12.37 21.47 5.96
C THR A 200 12.37 20.14 5.22
N VAL A 201 11.35 19.32 5.43
CA VAL A 201 11.21 18.01 4.76
C VAL A 201 11.15 18.16 3.25
N GLN A 202 10.35 19.11 2.76
CA GLN A 202 10.21 19.38 1.32
C GLN A 202 11.57 19.72 0.69
N LYS A 203 12.35 20.60 1.32
CA LYS A 203 13.68 20.98 0.84
C LYS A 203 14.65 19.81 0.83
N GLU A 204 14.73 19.06 1.94
CA GLU A 204 15.62 17.91 2.06
C GLU A 204 15.28 16.82 1.02
N VAL A 205 13.99 16.54 0.83
CA VAL A 205 13.53 15.61 -0.20
C VAL A 205 13.90 16.12 -1.59
N ALA A 206 13.67 17.40 -1.90
CA ALA A 206 14.06 17.98 -3.19
C ALA A 206 15.57 17.85 -3.47
N ASP A 207 16.40 18.11 -2.46
CA ASP A 207 17.86 17.99 -2.55
C ASP A 207 18.31 16.53 -2.79
N ILE A 208 17.66 15.58 -2.09
CA ILE A 208 17.91 14.15 -2.30
C ILE A 208 17.49 13.74 -3.72
N LEU A 209 16.33 14.16 -4.20
CA LEU A 209 15.82 13.80 -5.53
C LEU A 209 16.60 14.46 -6.67
N ASN A 210 17.26 15.59 -6.42
CA ASN A 210 17.95 16.36 -7.44
C ASN A 210 18.98 15.51 -8.19
N GLY A 211 18.93 15.55 -9.53
CA GLY A 211 19.84 14.81 -10.39
C GLY A 211 19.62 13.29 -10.47
N ARG A 212 18.79 12.67 -9.62
CA ARG A 212 18.64 11.21 -9.51
C ARG A 212 17.44 10.66 -10.29
N ILE A 213 17.44 9.35 -10.52
CA ILE A 213 16.26 8.61 -10.99
C ILE A 213 15.33 8.37 -9.81
N LEU A 214 14.09 8.82 -9.92
CA LEU A 214 13.05 8.60 -8.92
C LEU A 214 12.20 7.38 -9.28
N VAL A 215 12.19 6.39 -8.39
CA VAL A 215 11.39 5.16 -8.47
C VAL A 215 10.27 5.22 -7.44
N GLY A 216 9.12 4.60 -7.73
CA GLY A 216 8.03 4.50 -6.77
C GLY A 216 6.79 3.84 -7.36
N HIS A 217 5.68 3.87 -6.64
CA HIS A 217 4.39 3.33 -7.10
C HIS A 217 3.33 4.42 -7.07
N ALA A 218 2.80 4.82 -8.23
CA ALA A 218 1.83 5.92 -8.32
C ALA A 218 2.34 7.28 -7.81
N LEU A 219 3.65 7.55 -8.01
CA LEU A 219 4.43 8.75 -7.61
C LEU A 219 3.77 10.12 -7.81
N HIS A 220 2.73 10.22 -8.65
CA HIS A 220 1.97 11.45 -8.78
C HIS A 220 1.34 11.88 -7.45
N ASN A 221 0.89 10.92 -6.65
CA ASN A 221 0.26 11.20 -5.36
C ASN A 221 1.28 11.78 -4.37
N ASP A 222 2.46 11.16 -4.28
CA ASP A 222 3.56 11.57 -3.40
C ASP A 222 4.09 12.96 -3.77
N LEU A 223 4.39 13.15 -5.06
CA LEU A 223 4.91 14.43 -5.57
C LEU A 223 3.89 15.56 -5.39
N LYS A 224 2.59 15.27 -5.54
CA LYS A 224 1.52 16.25 -5.33
C LYS A 224 1.48 16.74 -3.88
N VAL A 225 1.50 15.84 -2.89
CA VAL A 225 1.43 16.24 -1.48
C VAL A 225 2.71 16.91 -0.96
N LEU A 226 3.83 16.67 -1.64
CA LEU A 226 5.09 17.37 -1.38
C LEU A 226 5.22 18.70 -2.14
N PHE A 227 4.30 19.02 -3.04
CA PHE A 227 4.41 20.14 -3.99
C PHE A 227 5.75 20.15 -4.74
N LEU A 228 6.18 18.96 -5.18
CA LEU A 228 7.43 18.78 -5.93
C LEU A 228 7.14 18.27 -7.33
N ASP A 229 8.03 18.62 -8.27
CA ASP A 229 8.08 18.06 -9.60
C ASP A 229 9.37 17.26 -9.81
N HIS A 230 9.31 16.28 -10.71
CA HIS A 230 10.49 15.53 -11.11
C HIS A 230 10.52 15.34 -12.63
N PRO A 231 11.70 15.44 -13.30
CA PRO A 231 11.79 15.28 -14.74
C PRO A 231 11.18 13.96 -15.21
N LYS A 232 10.22 14.01 -16.14
CA LYS A 232 9.51 12.81 -16.66
C LYS A 232 10.47 11.72 -17.17
N LYS A 233 11.63 12.12 -17.72
CA LYS A 233 12.69 11.21 -18.19
C LYS A 233 13.43 10.48 -17.06
N LYS A 234 13.31 10.94 -15.81
CA LYS A 234 13.93 10.36 -14.60
C LYS A 234 12.92 9.69 -13.64
N ILE A 235 11.62 9.75 -13.93
CA ILE A 235 10.59 9.01 -13.19
C ILE A 235 10.50 7.55 -13.66
N ARG A 236 10.42 6.61 -12.71
CA ARG A 236 10.19 5.17 -12.90
C ARG A 236 9.02 4.71 -12.03
N ASP A 237 7.82 5.03 -12.50
CA ASP A 237 6.56 4.70 -11.82
C ASP A 237 6.15 3.27 -12.15
N THR A 238 6.21 2.38 -11.15
CA THR A 238 5.94 0.95 -11.29
C THR A 238 4.47 0.68 -11.64
N GLN A 239 3.52 1.50 -11.19
CA GLN A 239 2.11 1.37 -11.58
C GLN A 239 1.89 1.66 -13.06
N LYS A 240 2.74 2.51 -13.67
CA LYS A 240 2.64 2.94 -15.08
C LYS A 240 3.47 2.10 -16.05
N TYR A 241 4.33 1.22 -15.56
CA TYR A 241 5.20 0.42 -16.41
C TYR A 241 4.41 -0.64 -17.19
N LYS A 242 4.32 -0.48 -18.52
CA LYS A 242 3.51 -1.34 -19.40
C LYS A 242 3.81 -2.85 -19.24
N PRO A 243 5.07 -3.30 -19.17
CA PRO A 243 5.37 -4.72 -18.97
C PRO A 243 4.87 -5.30 -17.65
N PHE A 244 4.72 -4.50 -16.59
CA PHE A 244 4.07 -4.98 -15.37
C PHE A 244 2.58 -5.16 -15.58
N ARG A 245 1.90 -4.14 -16.10
CA ARG A 245 0.45 -4.19 -16.40
C ARG A 245 0.05 -5.39 -17.26
N GLN A 246 0.85 -5.71 -18.27
CA GLN A 246 0.62 -6.85 -19.17
C GLN A 246 0.78 -8.18 -18.44
N ARG A 247 1.84 -8.34 -17.63
CA ARG A 247 2.10 -9.59 -16.88
C ARG A 247 1.01 -9.91 -15.87
N VAL A 248 0.51 -8.90 -15.16
CA VAL A 248 -0.56 -9.09 -14.17
C VAL A 248 -1.96 -8.86 -14.73
N LYS A 249 -2.08 -8.64 -16.05
CA LYS A 249 -3.35 -8.39 -16.77
C LYS A 249 -4.23 -7.34 -16.10
N ASN A 250 -3.64 -6.27 -15.57
CA ASN A 250 -4.35 -5.20 -14.87
C ASN A 250 -3.80 -3.84 -15.33
N ALA A 251 -4.70 -2.92 -15.69
CA ALA A 251 -4.34 -1.58 -16.17
C ALA A 251 -3.77 -0.67 -15.07
N ARG A 252 -4.16 -0.89 -13.80
CA ARG A 252 -3.72 -0.13 -12.63
C ARG A 252 -3.44 -1.10 -11.46
N PRO A 253 -2.38 -1.92 -11.56
CA PRO A 253 -2.09 -2.90 -10.54
C PRO A 253 -1.68 -2.20 -9.23
N SER A 254 -2.08 -2.77 -8.09
CA SER A 254 -1.57 -2.35 -6.78
C SER A 254 -0.13 -2.82 -6.57
N LEU A 255 0.60 -2.15 -5.68
CA LEU A 255 1.94 -2.56 -5.30
C LEU A 255 1.94 -4.00 -4.74
N LYS A 256 0.99 -4.30 -3.84
CA LYS A 256 0.74 -5.64 -3.30
C LYS A 256 0.64 -6.72 -4.39
N LEU A 257 -0.18 -6.49 -5.43
CA LEU A 257 -0.35 -7.44 -6.53
C LEU A 257 0.95 -7.64 -7.31
N LEU A 258 1.70 -6.56 -7.57
CA LEU A 258 2.98 -6.65 -8.28
C LEU A 258 4.02 -7.43 -7.48
N CYS A 259 4.15 -7.16 -6.19
CA CYS A 259 5.10 -7.88 -5.32
C CYS A 259 4.75 -9.36 -5.20
N GLU A 260 3.47 -9.67 -5.01
CA GLU A 260 3.01 -11.06 -4.92
C GLU A 260 3.30 -11.82 -6.22
N ARG A 261 2.98 -11.23 -7.38
CA ARG A 261 3.12 -11.92 -8.67
C ARG A 261 4.53 -11.95 -9.24
N LEU A 262 5.36 -10.96 -8.94
CA LEU A 262 6.68 -10.80 -9.59
C LEU A 262 7.85 -11.03 -8.65
N LEU A 263 7.66 -10.80 -7.34
CA LEU A 263 8.70 -11.00 -6.33
C LEU A 263 8.39 -12.17 -5.40
N ASN A 264 7.18 -12.75 -5.49
CA ASN A 264 6.71 -13.83 -4.62
C ASN A 264 6.73 -13.46 -3.13
N VAL A 265 6.43 -12.18 -2.85
CA VAL A 265 6.46 -11.57 -1.51
C VAL A 265 5.15 -10.85 -1.24
N GLN A 266 4.63 -11.00 -0.03
CA GLN A 266 3.47 -10.26 0.45
C GLN A 266 3.91 -9.00 1.19
N VAL A 267 3.57 -7.83 0.64
CA VAL A 267 3.69 -6.52 1.29
C VAL A 267 2.29 -5.99 1.61
N GLN A 268 2.18 -4.97 2.47
CA GLN A 268 0.88 -4.37 2.84
C GLN A 268 -0.11 -5.43 3.36
N ALA A 269 0.38 -6.30 4.25
CA ALA A 269 -0.44 -7.31 4.94
C ALA A 269 -1.26 -6.69 6.09
N SER A 270 -0.75 -5.61 6.68
CA SER A 270 -1.34 -4.81 7.75
C SER A 270 -1.33 -3.32 7.35
N GLU A 271 -1.24 -2.42 8.33
CA GLU A 271 -0.88 -1.01 8.10
C GLU A 271 0.36 -0.91 7.19
N HIS A 272 0.36 0.10 6.32
CA HIS A 272 1.44 0.33 5.38
C HIS A 272 2.69 0.83 6.11
N CYS A 273 3.82 0.54 5.48
CA CYS A 273 5.11 1.04 5.91
C CYS A 273 5.79 1.63 4.68
N SER A 274 5.77 2.95 4.56
CA SER A 274 6.43 3.67 3.46
C SER A 274 7.89 3.22 3.19
N ILE A 275 8.66 2.79 4.19
CA ILE A 275 9.99 2.19 3.94
C ILE A 275 9.86 0.91 3.11
N GLN A 276 9.03 -0.04 3.55
CA GLN A 276 8.82 -1.31 2.86
C GLN A 276 8.23 -1.10 1.47
N ASP A 277 7.32 -0.15 1.31
CA ASP A 277 6.68 0.15 0.03
C ASP A 277 7.68 0.80 -0.97
N ALA A 278 8.54 1.72 -0.49
CA ALA A 278 9.64 2.26 -1.29
C ALA A 278 10.66 1.17 -1.67
N GLN A 279 11.01 0.27 -0.74
CA GLN A 279 11.90 -0.86 -1.01
C GLN A 279 11.28 -1.82 -2.04
N ALA A 280 9.99 -2.14 -1.93
CA ALA A 280 9.25 -2.96 -2.86
C ALA A 280 9.24 -2.36 -4.27
N ALA A 281 8.95 -1.06 -4.39
CA ALA A 281 9.00 -0.35 -5.66
C ALA A 281 10.42 -0.34 -6.26
N MET A 282 11.45 -0.13 -5.44
CA MET A 282 12.85 -0.23 -5.87
C MET A 282 13.17 -1.64 -6.35
N ARG A 283 12.74 -2.67 -5.63
CA ARG A 283 13.00 -4.06 -5.98
C ARG A 283 12.37 -4.43 -7.32
N LEU A 284 11.12 -4.03 -7.55
CA LEU A 284 10.45 -4.16 -8.84
C LEU A 284 11.22 -3.46 -9.97
N TYR A 285 11.68 -2.23 -9.75
CA TYR A 285 12.52 -1.54 -10.73
C TYR A 285 13.82 -2.27 -11.00
N THR A 286 14.55 -2.72 -9.97
CA THR A 286 15.83 -3.43 -10.15
C THR A 286 15.68 -4.73 -10.92
N LEU A 287 14.56 -5.45 -10.73
CA LEU A 287 14.22 -6.66 -11.50
C LEU A 287 14.21 -6.40 -13.01
N GLU A 288 13.71 -5.23 -13.43
CA GLU A 288 13.54 -4.88 -14.85
C GLU A 288 14.49 -3.79 -15.34
N LYS A 289 15.42 -3.31 -14.50
CA LYS A 289 16.26 -2.12 -14.75
C LYS A 289 16.91 -2.13 -16.13
N LYS A 290 17.52 -3.25 -16.52
CA LYS A 290 18.20 -3.38 -17.81
C LYS A 290 17.24 -3.12 -18.99
N LYS A 291 16.07 -3.77 -18.98
CA LYS A 291 15.06 -3.63 -20.04
C LYS A 291 14.39 -2.25 -20.00
N TRP A 292 14.11 -1.75 -18.79
CA TRP A 292 13.45 -0.46 -18.60
C TRP A 292 14.34 0.69 -19.13
N GLU A 293 15.60 0.76 -18.72
CA GLU A 293 16.50 1.85 -19.14
C GLU A 293 16.82 1.78 -20.64
N ALA A 294 16.99 0.58 -21.22
CA ALA A 294 17.15 0.42 -22.66
C ALA A 294 15.94 0.95 -23.43
N ALA A 295 14.72 0.66 -22.98
CA ALA A 295 13.49 1.14 -23.62
C ALA A 295 13.33 2.66 -23.55
N ILE A 296 13.84 3.31 -22.49
CA ILE A 296 13.83 4.77 -22.36
C ILE A 296 14.87 5.41 -23.29
N LYS A 297 16.10 4.86 -23.34
CA LYS A 297 17.18 5.35 -24.21
C LYS A 297 16.79 5.25 -25.70
N ASN A 298 16.14 4.17 -26.10
CA ASN A 298 15.68 4.01 -27.49
C ASN A 298 14.61 5.04 -27.86
N LYS A 299 13.72 5.40 -26.92
CA LYS A 299 12.70 6.45 -27.13
C LYS A 299 13.28 7.86 -27.16
N SER A 300 14.40 8.12 -26.47
CA SER A 300 15.06 9.43 -26.59
C SER A 300 15.73 9.57 -27.95
N ASN A 301 16.42 8.54 -28.42
CA ASN A 301 17.10 8.58 -29.72
C ASN A 301 16.11 8.76 -30.87
N SER A 302 14.96 8.08 -30.84
CA SER A 302 13.94 8.25 -31.89
C SER A 302 13.24 9.61 -31.89
N LYS A 303 13.33 10.38 -30.79
CA LYS A 303 12.82 11.76 -30.72
C LYS A 303 13.84 12.82 -31.14
N THR A 304 15.13 12.51 -31.09
CA THR A 304 16.20 13.43 -31.52
C THR A 304 16.41 13.38 -33.04
N HIS A 305 15.99 12.29 -33.70
CA HIS A 305 16.10 12.09 -35.15
C HIS A 305 14.80 12.40 -35.92
N LYS A 306 13.82 13.03 -35.28
CA LYS A 306 12.60 13.56 -35.90
C LYS A 306 12.55 15.06 -35.67
#